data_AF-A0A350X7S2-F1
#
_entry.id   AF-A0A350X7S2-F1
#
_cell.length_a   1.000
_cell.length_b   1.000
_cell.length_c   1.000
_cell.angle_alpha   90.00
_cell.angle_beta   90.00
_cell.angle_gamma   90.00
#
_symmetry.space_group_name_H-M   'P 1'
#
loop_
_entity.id
_entity.type
_entity.pdbx_description
1 polymer ?
#
loop_
_entity_poly.entity_id
_entity_poly.type
_entity_poly.pdbx_seq_one_letter_code
_entity_poly.pdbx_strand_id
1 'polypeptide(L)'
;MGSRGFFWYIGVVGLVIDVAVPFKDPQSGKFTKGRFSRKVYGVRLSVKADEVFRQICHERDRNPTELVREIIEEWLEAQKKSSSVVQEDEKITQRLA
;
A
#
# COMPACT_ATOMS: atom_id res chain seq x y z
N MET A 1 -1.12 40.41 -18.57
CA MET A 1 -0.22 39.30 -18.96
C MET A 1 0.14 38.51 -17.71
N GLY A 2 -0.66 37.50 -17.37
CA GLY A 2 -0.41 36.63 -16.22
C GLY A 2 0.28 35.36 -16.70
N SER A 3 1.56 35.21 -16.35
CA SER A 3 2.32 33.97 -16.53
C SER A 3 1.63 32.85 -15.75
N ARG A 4 0.87 32.00 -16.46
CA ARG A 4 0.39 30.73 -15.91
C ARG A 4 1.61 29.83 -15.81
N GLY A 5 2.16 29.72 -14.61
CA GLY A 5 3.27 28.83 -14.29
C GLY A 5 2.93 27.40 -14.71
N PHE A 6 3.61 26.93 -15.76
CA PHE A 6 3.73 25.52 -16.07
C PHE A 6 4.61 24.89 -14.99
N PHE A 7 4.01 24.41 -13.90
CA PHE A 7 4.66 23.47 -13.01
C PHE A 7 4.75 22.12 -13.75
N TRP A 8 5.84 21.96 -14.48
CA TRP A 8 6.29 20.70 -15.03
C TRP A 8 6.49 19.70 -13.87
N TYR A 9 5.51 18.82 -13.64
CA TYR A 9 5.75 17.56 -12.94
C TYR A 9 6.51 16.61 -13.88
N ILE A 10 7.74 16.98 -14.29
CA ILE A 10 8.65 16.03 -14.96
C ILE A 10 9.17 15.12 -13.87
N GLY A 11 8.89 13.83 -13.97
CA GLY A 11 9.53 12.85 -13.11
C GLY A 11 8.60 12.03 -12.23
N VAL A 12 7.28 12.18 -12.35
CA VAL A 12 6.32 11.38 -11.59
C VAL A 12 5.37 10.63 -12.52
N VAL A 13 5.39 9.30 -12.45
CA VAL A 13 4.46 8.43 -13.18
C VAL A 13 3.36 7.98 -12.23
N GLY A 14 2.12 8.00 -12.70
CA GLY A 14 0.95 7.56 -11.93
C GLY A 14 0.66 6.09 -12.19
N LEU A 15 0.76 5.25 -11.15
CA LEU A 15 0.29 3.87 -11.17
C LEU A 15 -1.12 3.81 -10.58
N VAL A 16 -2.05 3.16 -11.28
CA VAL A 16 -3.43 2.95 -10.82
C VAL A 16 -3.57 1.53 -10.31
N ILE A 17 -4.02 1.37 -9.07
CA ILE A 17 -4.16 0.07 -8.40
C ILE A 17 -5.63 -0.11 -8.03
N ASP A 18 -6.25 -1.18 -8.54
CA ASP A 18 -7.61 -1.60 -8.17
C ASP A 18 -7.53 -2.67 -7.07
N VAL A 19 -8.07 -2.37 -5.90
CA VAL A 19 -8.07 -3.28 -4.74
C VAL A 19 -9.50 -3.55 -4.29
N ALA A 20 -9.86 -4.83 -4.17
CA ALA A 20 -11.10 -5.26 -3.55
C ALA A 20 -10.97 -5.18 -2.02
N VAL A 21 -11.72 -4.26 -1.39
CA VAL A 21 -11.77 -4.10 0.07
C VAL A 21 -13.11 -4.61 0.61
N PRO A 22 -13.14 -5.27 1.79
CA PRO A 22 -14.39 -5.67 2.42
C PRO A 22 -15.32 -4.47 2.60
N PHE A 23 -16.57 -4.60 2.18
CA PHE A 23 -17.54 -3.52 2.32
C PHE A 23 -17.94 -3.38 3.80
N LYS A 24 -17.72 -2.19 4.36
CA LYS A 24 -18.18 -1.84 5.71
C LYS A 24 -19.55 -1.20 5.60
N ASP A 25 -20.55 -1.83 6.22
CA ASP A 25 -21.90 -1.29 6.27
C ASP A 25 -21.93 0.00 7.11
N PRO A 26 -22.38 1.13 6.54
CA PRO A 26 -22.44 2.41 7.24
C PRO A 26 -23.34 2.40 8.47
N GLN A 27 -24.39 1.57 8.49
CA GLN A 27 -25.37 1.55 9.57
C GLN A 27 -24.92 0.66 10.73
N SER A 28 -24.45 -0.56 10.43
CA SER A 28 -24.06 -1.52 11.47
C SER A 28 -22.60 -1.40 11.91
N GLY A 29 -21.76 -0.71 11.14
CA GLY A 29 -20.31 -0.65 11.36
C GLY A 29 -19.58 -1.98 11.15
N LYS A 30 -20.29 -3.05 10.73
CA LYS A 30 -19.74 -4.39 10.50
C LYS A 30 -19.37 -4.57 9.03
N PHE A 31 -18.40 -5.44 8.77
CA PHE A 31 -18.08 -5.87 7.42
C PHE A 31 -19.16 -6.84 6.91
N THR A 32 -19.70 -6.56 5.73
CA THR A 32 -20.74 -7.40 5.14
C THR A 32 -20.09 -8.64 4.50
N LYS A 33 -20.50 -9.84 4.93
CA LYS A 33 -19.99 -11.09 4.36
C LYS A 33 -20.29 -11.16 2.86
N GLY A 34 -19.27 -11.49 2.06
CA GLY A 34 -19.40 -11.70 0.62
C GLY A 34 -19.56 -10.43 -0.23
N ARG A 35 -19.53 -9.23 0.37
CA ARG A 35 -19.54 -7.96 -0.39
C ARG A 35 -18.19 -7.28 -0.30
N PHE A 36 -17.65 -6.97 -1.48
CA PHE A 36 -16.41 -6.23 -1.63
C PHE A 36 -16.69 -4.96 -2.43
N SER A 37 -16.09 -3.86 -1.99
CA SER A 37 -16.03 -2.62 -2.77
C SER A 37 -14.68 -2.56 -3.46
N ARG A 38 -14.65 -2.13 -4.72
CA ARG A 38 -13.39 -1.85 -5.40
C ARG A 38 -12.98 -0.42 -5.09
N LYS A 39 -11.75 -0.26 -4.60
CA LYS A 39 -11.13 1.04 -4.39
C LYS A 39 -9.96 1.18 -5.33
N VAL A 40 -9.94 2.32 -6.01
CA VAL A 40 -8.85 2.68 -6.92
C VAL A 40 -7.92 3.62 -6.19
N TYR A 41 -6.64 3.27 -6.12
CA TYR A 41 -5.59 4.07 -5.53
C TYR A 41 -4.61 4.54 -6.62
N GLY A 42 -4.32 5.83 -6.62
CA GLY A 42 -3.26 6.41 -7.46
C GLY A 42 -1.97 6.50 -6.66
N VAL A 43 -0.94 5.79 -7.11
CA VAL A 43 0.41 5.86 -6.53
C VAL A 43 1.28 6.69 -7.45
N ARG A 44 2.04 7.61 -6.84
CA ARG A 44 3.02 8.44 -7.54
C ARG A 44 4.39 7.86 -7.32
N LEU A 45 5.02 7.39 -8.39
CA LEU A 45 6.40 6.90 -8.36
C LEU A 45 7.29 7.90 -9.07
N SER A 46 8.54 8.03 -8.61
CA SER A 46 9.56 8.72 -9.40
C SER A 46 9.83 7.93 -10.68
N VAL A 47 10.28 8.59 -11.75
CA VAL A 47 10.57 7.91 -13.04
C VAL A 47 11.52 6.73 -12.87
N LYS A 48 12.61 6.91 -12.10
CA LYS A 48 13.55 5.81 -11.82
C LYS A 48 12.89 4.64 -11.09
N ALA A 49 11.99 4.93 -10.15
CA ALA A 49 11.28 3.88 -9.41
C ALA A 49 10.25 3.16 -10.30
N ASP A 50 9.58 3.87 -11.22
CA ASP A 50 8.66 3.26 -12.19
C ASP A 50 9.39 2.31 -13.15
N GLU A 51 10.55 2.71 -13.69
CA GLU A 51 11.36 1.88 -14.57
C GLU A 51 11.79 0.58 -13.89
N VAL A 52 12.35 0.67 -12.69
CA VAL A 52 12.75 -0.50 -11.88
C VAL A 52 11.53 -1.35 -11.55
N PHE A 53 10.41 -0.73 -11.19
CA PHE A 53 9.18 -1.44 -10.85
C PHE A 53 8.63 -2.25 -12.04
N ARG A 54 8.61 -1.66 -13.24
CA ARG A 54 8.20 -2.35 -14.48
C ARG A 54 9.15 -3.49 -14.83
N GLN A 55 10.45 -3.29 -14.63
CA GLN A 55 11.43 -4.35 -14.83
C GLN A 55 11.15 -5.54 -13.91
N ILE A 56 10.90 -5.30 -12.61
CA ILE A 56 10.56 -6.37 -11.65
C ILE A 56 9.25 -7.06 -12.04
N CYS A 57 8.23 -6.32 -12.50
CA CYS A 57 6.98 -6.90 -12.99
C CYS A 57 7.25 -7.89 -14.14
N HIS A 58 8.11 -7.52 -15.09
CA HIS A 58 8.47 -8.35 -16.23
C HIS A 58 9.31 -9.57 -15.80
N GLU A 59 10.30 -9.38 -14.94
CA GLU A 59 11.16 -10.47 -14.43
C GLU A 59 10.36 -11.52 -13.65
N ARG A 60 9.30 -11.11 -12.95
CA ARG A 60 8.45 -11.99 -12.15
C ARG A 60 7.22 -12.51 -12.89
N ASP A 61 7.01 -12.12 -14.15
CA ASP A 61 5.78 -12.40 -14.91
C ASP A 61 4.51 -12.07 -14.10
N ARG A 62 4.48 -10.85 -13.57
CA ARG A 62 3.42 -10.35 -12.69
C ARG A 62 2.81 -9.08 -13.24
N ASN A 63 1.50 -8.94 -13.04
CA ASN A 63 0.82 -7.68 -13.28
C ASN A 63 1.27 -6.65 -12.22
N PRO A 64 1.57 -5.39 -12.59
CA PRO A 64 1.78 -4.27 -11.67
C PRO A 64 0.86 -4.25 -10.45
N THR A 65 -0.45 -4.45 -10.63
CA THR A 65 -1.41 -4.42 -9.51
C THR A 65 -1.19 -5.57 -8.52
N GLU A 66 -0.84 -6.76 -9.01
CA GLU A 66 -0.57 -7.94 -8.18
C GLU A 66 0.74 -7.76 -7.42
N LEU A 67 1.79 -7.27 -8.09
CA LEU A 67 3.08 -7.05 -7.45
C LEU A 67 3.00 -6.00 -6.33
N VAL A 68 2.25 -4.90 -6.53
CA VAL A 68 2.05 -3.93 -5.42
C VAL A 68 1.26 -4.56 -4.28
N ARG A 69 0.27 -5.41 -4.57
CA ARG A 69 -0.48 -6.12 -3.53
C ARG A 69 0.45 -7.00 -2.70
N GLU A 70 1.31 -7.80 -3.33
CA GLU A 70 2.30 -8.63 -2.65
C GLU A 70 3.21 -7.78 -1.74
N ILE A 71 3.75 -6.66 -2.25
CA ILE A 71 4.60 -5.75 -1.48
C ILE A 71 3.87 -5.19 -0.24
N ILE A 72 2.60 -4.81 -0.39
CA ILE A 72 1.80 -4.28 0.73
C ILE A 72 1.52 -5.38 1.75
N GLU A 73 1.19 -6.60 1.32
CA GLU A 73 0.95 -7.74 2.19
C GLU A 73 2.20 -8.09 3.00
N GLU A 74 3.36 -8.21 2.36
CA GLU A 74 4.65 -8.44 3.02
C GLU A 74 5.00 -7.34 4.02
N TRP A 75 4.79 -6.07 3.65
CA TRP A 75 5.05 -4.94 4.54
C TRP A 75 4.13 -4.98 5.77
N LEU A 76 2.83 -5.25 5.60
CA LEU A 76 1.88 -5.37 6.70
C LEU A 76 2.22 -6.53 7.64
N GLU A 77 2.67 -7.66 7.11
CA GLU A 77 3.13 -8.78 7.92
C GLU A 77 4.39 -8.44 8.72
N ALA A 78 5.35 -7.76 8.10
CA ALA A 78 6.55 -7.27 8.78
C ALA A 78 6.20 -6.29 9.91
N GLN A 79 5.27 -5.35 9.68
CA GLN A 79 4.80 -4.39 10.68
C GLN A 79 4.11 -5.06 11.89
N LYS A 80 3.32 -6.13 11.65
CA LYS A 80 2.68 -6.88 12.74
C LYS A 80 3.72 -7.58 13.63
N LYS A 81 4.76 -8.15 13.03
CA LYS A 81 5.86 -8.80 13.77
C LYS A 81 6.63 -7.79 14.61
N SER A 82 6.98 -6.63 14.05
CA SER A 82 7.67 -5.58 14.82
C SER A 82 6.83 -5.00 15.96
N SER A 83 5.50 -4.89 15.78
CA SER A 83 4.61 -4.37 16.83
C SER A 83 4.37 -5.36 17.98
N SER A 84 4.59 -6.67 17.75
CA SER A 84 4.42 -7.72 18.75
C SER A 84 5.65 -7.84 19.65
N VAL A 85 6.84 -7.62 19.10
CA VAL A 85 8.13 -7.67 19.83
C VAL A 85 8.20 -6.55 20.88
N VAL A 86 7.71 -5.34 20.57
CA VAL A 86 7.71 -4.22 21.54
C VAL A 86 6.81 -4.50 22.76
N GLN A 87 5.72 -5.25 22.60
CA GLN A 87 4.81 -5.57 23.71
C GLN A 87 5.32 -6.70 24.63
N GLU A 88 6.20 -7.57 24.14
CA GLU A 88 6.79 -8.64 24.96
C GLU A 88 7.92 -8.11 25.85
N ASP A 89 8.75 -7.20 25.34
CA ASP A 89 9.86 -6.61 26.11
C ASP A 89 9.37 -5.73 27.28
N GLU A 90 8.26 -4.99 27.12
CA GLU A 90 7.64 -4.27 28.25
C GLU A 90 7.08 -5.20 29.32
N LYS A 91 6.47 -6.34 28.93
CA LYS A 91 5.92 -7.32 29.88
C LYS A 91 7.00 -8.09 30.63
N ILE A 92 8.15 -8.36 30.00
CA ILE A 92 9.28 -9.02 30.65
C ILE A 92 9.93 -8.06 31.65
N THR A 93 10.13 -6.79 31.26
CA THR A 93 10.73 -5.78 32.13
C THR A 93 9.87 -5.48 33.37
N GLN A 94 8.53 -5.46 33.23
CA GLN A 94 7.61 -5.27 34.36
C GLN A 94 7.48 -6.51 35.28
N ARG A 95 7.88 -7.70 34.82
CA ARG A 95 7.91 -8.93 35.65
C ARG A 95 9.24 -9.13 36.37
N LEU A 96 10.27 -8.39 35.98
CA LEU A 96 11.63 -8.47 36.54
C LEU A 96 11.94 -7.32 37.51
N ALA A 97 11.05 -6.33 37.66
CA ALA A 97 11.11 -5.26 38.66
C ALA A 97 10.18 -5.57 39.83
#